data_AF-N9F4J2-F1
#
_entry.id   AF-N9F4J2-F1
#
_cell.length_a   1.000
_cell.length_b   1.000
_cell.length_c   1.000
_cell.angle_alpha   90.00
_cell.angle_beta   90.00
_cell.angle_gamma   90.00
#
_symmetry.space_group_name_H-M   'P 1'
#
loop_
_entity.id
_entity.type
_entity.pdbx_description
1 polymer ?
#
loop_
_entity_poly.entity_id
_entity_poly.type
_entity_poly.pdbx_seq_one_letter_code
_entity_poly.pdbx_strand_id
1 'polypeptide(L)' 'MPYSDIDKKQSLIRIKRVKKQVAILEKTLNEGNSGDELLKQLTAVRGTINGLMAMVLNSY' A
#
# COMPACT_ATOMS: atom_id res chain seq x y z
N MET A 1 -7.34 -20.70 -8.84
CA MET A 1 -6.96 -21.63 -7.73
C MET A 1 -7.58 -21.10 -6.44
N PRO A 2 -7.84 -21.87 -5.37
CA PRO A 2 -8.26 -21.26 -4.12
C PRO A 2 -7.11 -20.43 -3.54
N TYR A 3 -7.42 -19.23 -3.07
CA TYR A 3 -6.47 -18.30 -2.46
C TYR A 3 -5.68 -18.98 -1.34
N SER A 4 -4.38 -19.22 -1.56
CA SER A 4 -3.58 -20.05 -0.67
C SER A 4 -3.19 -19.32 0.62
N ASP A 5 -2.80 -20.07 1.66
CA ASP A 5 -2.29 -19.49 2.91
C ASP A 5 -1.00 -18.67 2.69
N ILE A 6 -0.23 -18.98 1.65
CA ILE A 6 0.97 -18.23 1.26
C ILE A 6 0.55 -16.87 0.68
N ASP A 7 -0.43 -16.85 -0.24
CA ASP A 7 -0.94 -15.62 -0.85
C ASP A 7 -1.56 -14.69 0.19
N LYS A 8 -2.26 -15.27 1.17
CA LYS A 8 -2.78 -14.56 2.34
C LYS A 8 -1.69 -13.91 3.18
N LYS A 9 -0.62 -14.64 3.51
CA LYS A 9 0.52 -14.09 4.28
C LYS A 9 1.21 -12.96 3.53
N GLN A 10 1.47 -13.12 2.23
CA GLN A 10 2.10 -12.09 1.41
C GLN A 10 1.22 -10.84 1.27
N SER A 11 -0.08 -11.03 1.08
CA SER A 11 -1.05 -9.94 1.01
C SER A 11 -1.14 -9.18 2.32
N LEU A 12 -1.14 -9.87 3.47
CA LEU A 12 -1.09 -9.24 4.79
C LEU A 12 0.16 -8.38 4.99
N ILE A 13 1.32 -8.81 4.51
CA ILE A 13 2.57 -8.01 4.57
C ILE A 13 2.40 -6.70 3.79
N ARG A 14 1.83 -6.77 2.58
CA ARG A 14 1.58 -5.59 1.74
C ARG A 14 0.56 -4.64 2.36
N ILE A 15 -0.52 -5.18 2.93
CA ILE A 15 -1.52 -4.38 3.67
C ILE A 15 -0.87 -3.65 4.86
N LYS A 16 -0.02 -4.34 5.64
CA LYS A 16 0.73 -3.72 6.75
C LYS A 16 1.64 -2.60 6.26
N ARG A 17 2.26 -2.74 5.07
CA ARG A 17 3.08 -1.69 4.45
C ARG A 17 2.23 -0.48 4.05
N VAL A 18 1.08 -0.68 3.42
CA VAL A 18 0.14 0.40 3.07
C VAL A 18 -0.29 1.15 4.34
N LYS A 19 -0.65 0.45 5.41
CA LYS A 19 -1.02 1.08 6.69
C LYS A 19 0.07 2.03 7.21
N LYS A 20 1.34 1.61 7.15
CA LYS A 20 2.46 2.46 7.56
C LYS A 20 2.60 3.69 6.65
N GLN A 21 2.47 3.51 5.34
CA GLN A 21 2.57 4.62 4.38
C GLN A 21 1.44 5.63 4.56
N VAL A 22 0.22 5.18 4.83
CA VAL A 22 -0.93 6.06 5.13
C VAL A 22 -0.70 6.85 6.41
N ALA A 23 -0.17 6.23 7.47
CA ALA A 23 0.17 6.94 8.70
C ALA A 23 1.25 8.03 8.49
N ILE A 24 2.21 7.77 7.59
CA ILE A 24 3.19 8.79 7.19
C ILE A 24 2.50 9.92 6.42
N LEU A 25 1.59 9.59 5.50
CA LEU A 25 0.83 10.57 4.72
C LEU A 25 0.00 11.50 5.62
N GLU A 26 -0.70 10.95 6.61
CA GLU A 26 -1.44 11.72 7.61
C GLU A 26 -0.52 12.66 8.39
N LYS A 27 0.63 12.16 8.84
CA LYS A 27 1.63 12.97 9.53
C LYS A 27 2.15 14.10 8.65
N THR A 28 2.53 13.79 7.41
CA THR A 28 3.06 14.76 6.44
C THR A 28 2.04 15.86 6.12
N LEU A 29 0.75 15.50 6.03
CA LEU A 29 -0.35 16.44 5.82
C LEU A 29 -0.55 17.38 7.02
N ASN A 30 -0.48 16.83 8.25
CA ASN A 30 -0.64 17.61 9.48
C ASN A 30 0.53 18.57 9.75
N GLU A 31 1.74 18.20 9.32
CA GLU A 31 2.94 19.03 9.47
C GLU A 31 3.01 20.19 8.44
N GLY A 32 2.05 20.27 7.50
CA GLY A 32 2.02 21.32 6.49
C GLY A 32 3.17 21.22 5.47
N ASN A 33 3.67 20.00 5.22
CA ASN A 33 4.74 19.76 4.26
C ASN A 33 4.32 20.10 2.82
N SER A 34 5.31 20.25 1.95
CA SER A 34 5.12 20.66 0.56
C SER A 34 4.33 19.63 -0.27
N GLY A 35 3.53 20.12 -1.22
CA GLY A 35 2.61 19.30 -2.01
C GLY A 35 3.29 18.23 -2.87
N ASP A 36 4.56 18.41 -3.23
CA ASP A 36 5.36 17.43 -3.95
C ASP A 36 5.70 16.20 -3.09
N GLU A 37 5.90 16.36 -1.78
CA GLU A 37 6.13 15.25 -0.86
C GLU A 37 4.85 14.40 -0.70
N LEU A 38 3.69 15.06 -0.56
CA LEU A 38 2.40 14.37 -0.54
C LEU A 38 2.14 13.59 -1.83
N LEU A 39 2.44 14.17 -2.99
CA LEU A 39 2.30 13.49 -4.29
C LEU A 39 3.22 12.27 -4.42
N LYS A 40 4.47 12.35 -3.93
CA LYS A 40 5.39 11.20 -3.89
C LYS A 40 4.85 10.08 -3.02
N GLN A 41 4.37 10.42 -1.82
CA GLN A 41 3.81 9.45 -0.88
C GLN A 41 2.54 8.78 -1.42
N LEU A 42 1.62 9.55 -2.01
CA LEU A 42 0.42 9.03 -2.67
C LEU A 42 0.78 8.08 -3.83
N THR A 43 1.78 8.44 -4.63
CA THR A 43 2.26 7.59 -5.74
C THR A 43 2.81 6.26 -5.22
N ALA A 44 3.54 6.28 -4.11
CA ALA A 44 4.07 5.07 -3.47
C ALA A 44 2.96 4.16 -2.90
N VAL A 45 1.94 4.76 -2.27
CA VAL A 45 0.76 4.03 -1.78
C VAL A 45 0.03 3.37 -2.95
N ARG A 46 -0.24 4.13 -4.02
CA ARG A 46 -0.88 3.62 -5.24
C ARG A 46 -0.12 2.43 -5.82
N GLY A 47 1.21 2.51 -5.94
CA GLY A 47 2.04 1.42 -6.44
C GLY A 47 1.93 0.14 -5.59
N THR A 48 1.89 0.30 -4.27
CA THR A 48 1.74 -0.85 -3.35
C THR A 48 0.37 -1.52 -3.48
N ILE A 49 -0.70 -0.73 -3.60
CA ILE A 49 -2.07 -1.23 -3.79
C ILE A 49 -2.19 -1.93 -5.15
N ASN A 50 -1.68 -1.35 -6.22
CA ASN A 50 -1.70 -1.97 -7.56
C ASN A 50 -0.98 -3.33 -7.55
N GLY A 51 0.17 -3.42 -6.86
CA GLY A 51 0.87 -4.69 -6.67
C GLY A 51 0.02 -5.71 -5.91
N LEU A 52 -0.64 -5.30 -4.82
CA LEU A 52 -1.55 -6.17 -4.06
C LEU A 52 -2.72 -6.67 -4.92
N MET A 53 -3.34 -5.78 -5.71
CA MET A 53 -4.43 -6.14 -6.62
C MET A 53 -3.99 -7.17 -7.65
N ALA A 54 -2.83 -6.99 -8.28
CA ALA A 54 -2.29 -7.96 -9.24
C ALA A 54 -2.04 -9.34 -8.61
N MET A 55 -1.53 -9.38 -7.39
CA MET A 55 -1.32 -10.63 -6.65
C MET A 55 -2.66 -11.34 -6.39
N VAL A 56 -3.66 -10.61 -5.90
CA VAL A 56 -4.99 -11.17 -5.63
C VAL A 56 -5.64 -11.67 -6.92
N LEU A 57 -5.56 -10.92 -8.02
CA LEU A 57 -6.08 -11.33 -9.34
C LEU A 57 -5.42 -12.62 -9.86
N ASN A 58 -4.10 -12.76 -9.70
CA ASN A 58 -3.37 -13.95 -10.15
C ASN A 58 -3.61 -15.18 -9.25
N SER A 59 -4.13 -14.98 -8.04
CA SER A 59 -4.47 -16.07 -7.11
C SER A 59 -5.91 -16.59 -7.30
N TYR A 60 -6.76 -15.92 -8.10
CA TYR A 60 -8.08 -16.43 -8.51
C TYR A 60 -7.94 -17.50 -9.60
#